data_AF-A0A1R1B5E6-F1
#
_entry.id   AF-A0A1R1B5E6-F1
#
_cell.length_a   1.000
_cell.length_b   1.000
_cell.length_c   1.000
_cell.angle_alpha   90.00
_cell.angle_beta   90.00
_cell.angle_gamma   90.00
#
_symmetry.space_group_name_H-M   'P 1'
#
loop_
_entity.id
_entity.type
_entity.pdbx_description
1 polymer ?
#
loop_
_entity_poly.entity_id
_entity_poly.type
_entity_poly.pdbx_seq_one_letter_code
_entity_poly.pdbx_strand_id
1 'polypeptide(L)'
;MNLLELRQQFEVNKRIYESAKLVFRGVEGFDVYNPSIPFEWNGKRYIYGRVEKRHEWARSWVRLFEQSGPDQWTAVPNTMIYQLEDPYISVINKQLVLGGTHVRYKQGRLDTFYGYFYKGSDLHDLFYFTTGPNYMKDIRLVELQDGRIGVFSRPRGEGVRKEFGSESLVGFTVIDSLDELSPEVIENAPYIRGLFSKDEWGGCNQAYLLESGKVGVIGHICYAQEDRSTYMNMAFVLDPQTNQFSDLKIIGTRPCYPDGPAKKPHLTDCAFTAGIEMRPDGKVNLYSGIGDTEAARIAIDYPFEKEGAIVTL
;
A
#
# COMPACT_ATOMS: atom_id res chain seq x y z
N MET A 1 -4.94 -11.32 -21.94
CA MET A 1 -3.61 -11.74 -21.45
C MET A 1 -3.77 -12.08 -20.00
N ASN A 2 -3.31 -13.26 -19.57
CA ASN A 2 -3.38 -13.64 -18.15
C ASN A 2 -2.22 -13.01 -17.36
N LEU A 3 -2.27 -13.05 -16.03
CA LEU A 3 -1.25 -12.41 -15.19
C LEU A 3 0.15 -13.05 -15.31
N LEU A 4 0.25 -14.33 -15.67
CA LEU A 4 1.53 -14.99 -15.92
C LEU A 4 2.20 -14.45 -17.19
N GLU A 5 1.43 -14.26 -18.25
CA GLU A 5 1.90 -13.66 -19.51
C GLU A 5 2.33 -12.20 -19.27
N LEU A 6 1.55 -11.42 -18.51
CA LEU A 6 1.92 -10.05 -18.12
C LEU A 6 3.24 -10.04 -17.34
N ARG A 7 3.42 -10.97 -16.38
CA ARG A 7 4.67 -11.11 -15.64
C ARG A 7 5.83 -11.43 -16.58
N GLN A 8 5.68 -12.41 -17.48
CA GLN A 8 6.73 -12.78 -18.42
C GLN A 8 7.15 -11.60 -19.30
N GLN A 9 6.17 -10.85 -19.81
CA GLN A 9 6.45 -9.65 -20.60
C GLN A 9 7.16 -8.57 -19.79
N PHE A 10 6.75 -8.35 -18.54
CA PHE A 10 7.45 -7.44 -17.64
C PHE A 10 8.89 -7.89 -17.41
N GLU A 11 9.13 -9.16 -17.08
CA GLU A 11 10.47 -9.66 -16.76
C GLU A 11 11.45 -9.53 -17.94
N VAL A 12 10.97 -9.65 -19.18
CA VAL A 12 11.77 -9.45 -20.40
C VAL A 12 12.06 -7.97 -20.68
N ASN A 13 11.11 -7.08 -20.39
CA ASN A 13 11.16 -5.68 -20.82
C ASN A 13 11.46 -4.67 -19.70
N LYS A 14 11.54 -5.12 -18.45
CA LYS A 14 11.71 -4.24 -17.27
C LYS A 14 12.92 -3.34 -17.40
N ARG A 15 12.75 -2.08 -16.97
CA ARG A 15 13.81 -1.08 -16.89
C ARG A 15 13.94 -0.62 -15.45
N ILE A 16 14.93 -1.19 -14.76
CA ILE A 16 15.25 -0.85 -13.38
C ILE A 16 16.56 -0.08 -13.39
N TYR A 17 16.50 1.19 -12.97
CA TYR A 17 17.65 2.11 -13.05
C TYR A 17 18.51 2.09 -11.78
N GLU A 18 17.89 1.86 -10.64
CA GLU A 18 18.52 1.71 -9.33
C GLU A 18 17.74 0.68 -8.51
N SER A 19 18.41 0.03 -7.56
CA SER A 19 17.81 -0.95 -6.65
C SER A 19 18.56 -0.94 -5.33
N ALA A 20 17.86 -0.64 -4.22
CA ALA A 20 18.47 -0.45 -2.91
C ALA A 20 17.55 -0.89 -1.77
N LYS A 21 18.13 -1.47 -0.71
CA LYS A 21 17.41 -1.74 0.54
C LYS A 21 17.37 -0.48 1.41
N LEU A 22 16.28 -0.32 2.14
CA LEU A 22 16.20 0.68 3.20
C LEU A 22 16.85 0.13 4.48
N VAL A 23 17.52 1.00 5.22
CA VAL A 23 18.15 0.68 6.50
C VAL A 23 17.40 1.40 7.61
N PHE A 24 16.88 0.64 8.57
CA PHE A 24 16.18 1.17 9.73
C PHE A 24 17.04 1.06 11.00
N ARG A 25 17.05 2.10 11.83
CA ARG A 25 17.82 2.19 13.09
C ARG A 25 16.91 2.49 14.29
N GLY A 26 17.33 2.10 15.50
CA GLY A 26 16.59 2.37 16.74
C GLY A 26 15.45 1.37 17.02
N VAL A 27 15.48 0.21 16.35
CA VAL A 27 14.53 -0.91 16.49
C VAL A 27 15.29 -2.24 16.42
N GLU A 28 16.42 -2.34 17.10
CA GLU A 28 17.32 -3.49 17.07
C GLU A 28 16.60 -4.79 17.44
N GLY A 29 16.82 -5.84 16.66
CA GLY A 29 16.18 -7.15 16.84
C GLY A 29 14.81 -7.29 16.17
N PHE A 30 14.33 -6.26 15.46
CA PHE A 30 13.10 -6.28 14.68
C PHE A 30 13.38 -6.13 13.19
N ASP A 31 12.56 -6.79 12.37
CA ASP A 31 12.45 -6.50 10.95
C ASP A 31 11.60 -5.24 10.76
N VAL A 32 11.88 -4.48 9.70
CA VAL A 32 11.04 -3.36 9.25
C VAL A 32 10.71 -3.54 7.78
N TYR A 33 9.42 -3.65 7.48
CA TYR A 33 8.91 -3.96 6.15
C TYR A 33 7.53 -3.33 5.92
N ASN A 34 6.94 -3.56 4.75
CA ASN A 34 5.64 -3.02 4.30
C ASN A 34 5.38 -1.58 4.78
N PRO A 35 6.29 -0.63 4.48
CA PRO A 35 6.17 0.72 5.01
C PRO A 35 5.07 1.51 4.29
N SER A 36 4.73 2.69 4.80
CA SER A 36 4.07 3.72 4.02
C SER A 36 4.99 4.21 2.89
N ILE A 37 4.48 5.08 2.02
CA ILE A 37 5.37 5.93 1.23
C ILE A 37 6.19 6.86 2.16
N PRO A 38 7.41 7.26 1.76
CA PRO A 38 8.06 8.42 2.36
C PRO A 38 7.21 9.67 2.15
N PHE A 39 7.26 10.59 3.11
CA PHE A 39 6.55 11.87 3.04
C PHE A 39 7.34 12.98 3.72
N GLU A 40 7.13 14.22 3.28
CA GLU A 40 7.68 15.40 3.94
C GLU A 40 6.65 16.00 4.90
N TRP A 41 7.09 16.40 6.09
CA TRP A 41 6.25 17.08 7.06
C TRP A 41 7.10 18.08 7.86
N ASN A 42 6.70 19.35 7.90
CA ASN A 42 7.42 20.42 8.60
C ASN A 42 8.94 20.48 8.28
N GLY A 43 9.30 20.32 7.00
CA GLY A 43 10.68 20.42 6.51
C GLY A 43 11.58 19.21 6.82
N LYS A 44 11.00 18.10 7.29
CA LYS A 44 11.69 16.83 7.53
C LYS A 44 11.02 15.71 6.78
N ARG A 45 11.79 14.67 6.44
CA ARG A 45 11.28 13.50 5.72
C ARG A 45 11.08 12.33 6.67
N TYR A 46 9.94 11.67 6.53
CA TYR A 46 9.52 10.58 7.37
C TYR A 46 9.00 9.39 6.58
N ILE A 47 8.93 8.24 7.24
CA ILE A 47 8.24 7.05 6.76
C ILE A 47 7.66 6.30 7.97
N TYR A 48 6.47 5.72 7.83
CA TYR A 48 5.95 4.76 8.80
C TYR A 48 6.37 3.35 8.40
N GLY A 49 6.97 2.59 9.33
CA GLY A 49 7.38 1.21 9.09
C GLY A 49 6.60 0.23 9.96
N ARG A 50 6.20 -0.91 9.40
CA ARG A 50 5.74 -2.07 10.18
C ARG A 50 6.96 -2.74 10.80
N VAL A 51 6.98 -2.82 12.11
CA VAL A 51 8.05 -3.38 12.94
C VAL A 51 7.56 -4.67 13.57
N GLU A 52 8.25 -5.79 13.31
CA GLU A 52 7.89 -7.11 13.87
C GLU A 52 9.13 -7.98 14.03
N LYS A 53 9.15 -8.88 15.03
CA LYS A 53 10.24 -9.85 15.13
C LYS A 53 10.17 -10.88 14.01
N ARG A 54 11.33 -11.32 13.51
CA ARG A 54 11.46 -12.33 12.45
C ARG A 54 10.59 -13.58 12.66
N HIS A 55 10.56 -14.11 13.87
CA HIS A 55 9.89 -15.37 14.22
C HIS A 55 8.48 -15.19 14.78
N GLU A 56 8.04 -13.96 15.05
CA GLU A 56 6.68 -13.67 15.49
C GLU A 56 5.78 -13.40 14.29
N TRP A 57 4.47 -13.54 14.46
CA TRP A 57 3.45 -13.22 13.44
C TRP A 57 2.26 -12.54 14.10
N ALA A 58 1.70 -11.54 13.42
CA ALA A 58 0.58 -10.72 13.89
C ALA A 58 0.80 -10.08 15.27
N ARG A 59 2.06 -9.71 15.55
CA ARG A 59 2.47 -8.96 16.75
C ARG A 59 3.25 -7.70 16.35
N SER A 60 2.83 -7.11 15.24
CA SER A 60 3.46 -5.93 14.66
C SER A 60 3.08 -4.65 15.39
N TRP A 61 3.97 -3.66 15.29
CA TRP A 61 3.67 -2.27 15.59
C TRP A 61 4.09 -1.39 14.43
N VAL A 62 3.49 -0.21 14.34
CA VAL A 62 3.89 0.83 13.41
C VAL A 62 4.66 1.90 14.16
N ARG A 63 5.83 2.26 13.62
CA ARG A 63 6.73 3.29 14.16
C ARG A 63 6.99 4.35 13.09
N LEU A 64 7.13 5.60 13.52
CA LEU A 64 7.60 6.70 12.70
C LEU A 64 9.14 6.67 12.65
N PHE A 65 9.70 6.86 11.46
CA PHE A 65 11.13 7.01 11.25
C PHE A 65 11.42 8.31 10.49
N GLU A 66 12.46 9.03 10.91
CA GLU A 66 12.98 10.23 10.23
C GLU A 66 14.16 9.83 9.33
N GLN A 67 14.27 10.44 8.15
CA GLN A 67 15.39 10.19 7.25
C GLN A 67 16.71 10.66 7.90
N SER A 68 17.68 9.76 8.00
CA SER A 68 18.99 10.02 8.61
C SER A 68 20.16 9.83 7.64
N GLY A 69 19.88 9.58 6.36
CA GLY A 69 20.86 9.41 5.29
C GLY A 69 20.23 8.82 4.03
N PRO A 70 21.00 8.64 2.94
CA PRO A 70 20.51 7.97 1.72
C PRO A 70 20.03 6.57 2.06
N ASP A 71 18.74 6.30 1.83
CA ASP A 71 18.07 5.04 2.17
C ASP A 71 18.14 4.64 3.66
N GLN A 72 18.48 5.57 4.55
CA GLN A 72 18.56 5.33 6.00
C GLN A 72 17.49 6.10 6.77
N TRP A 73 16.83 5.41 7.69
CA TRP A 73 15.71 5.91 8.47
C TRP A 73 15.91 5.55 9.95
N THR A 74 15.84 6.52 10.84
CA THR A 74 16.04 6.32 12.28
C THR A 74 14.72 6.54 13.01
N ALA A 75 14.37 5.60 13.90
CA ALA A 75 13.12 5.66 14.66
C ALA A 75 13.04 6.97 15.44
N VAL A 76 11.92 7.68 15.32
CA VAL A 76 11.70 8.90 16.07
C VAL A 76 11.39 8.52 17.53
N PRO A 77 12.11 9.08 18.51
CA PRO A 77 11.86 8.79 19.93
C PRO A 77 10.56 9.44 20.39
N ASN A 78 9.91 8.84 21.38
CA ASN A 78 8.74 9.39 22.07
C ASN A 78 7.55 9.77 21.15
N THR A 79 7.38 9.05 20.03
CA THR A 79 6.15 9.12 19.24
C THR A 79 5.18 8.05 19.70
N MET A 80 3.90 8.27 19.43
CA MET A 80 2.89 7.21 19.56
C MET A 80 3.32 5.96 18.79
N ILE A 81 3.05 4.81 19.38
CA ILE A 81 3.26 3.49 18.78
C ILE A 81 1.89 2.93 18.45
N TYR A 82 1.65 2.67 17.16
CA TYR A 82 0.34 2.19 16.74
C TYR A 82 0.38 0.66 16.64
N GLN A 83 -0.54 -0.02 17.33
CA GLN A 83 -0.66 -1.48 17.25
C GLN A 83 -1.39 -1.88 15.95
N LEU A 84 -0.69 -1.70 14.84
CA LEU A 84 -1.15 -1.90 13.48
C LEU A 84 -0.14 -2.73 12.67
N GLU A 85 -0.63 -3.33 11.60
CA GLU A 85 0.16 -3.84 10.48
C GLU A 85 0.03 -2.92 9.25
N ASP A 86 1.00 -3.02 8.35
CA ASP A 86 0.97 -2.48 6.98
C ASP A 86 0.49 -1.01 6.91
N PRO A 87 1.26 -0.06 7.48
CA PRO A 87 0.87 1.35 7.55
C PRO A 87 0.80 1.99 6.16
N TYR A 88 -0.13 2.93 6.00
CA TYR A 88 -0.28 3.74 4.80
C TYR A 88 -0.70 5.16 5.19
N ILE A 89 -0.36 6.13 4.36
CA ILE A 89 -0.67 7.53 4.60
C ILE A 89 -1.36 8.16 3.40
N SER A 90 -2.14 9.19 3.67
CA SER A 90 -2.70 10.12 2.67
C SER A 90 -2.79 11.50 3.29
N VAL A 91 -2.60 12.56 2.50
CA VAL A 91 -2.86 13.92 2.94
C VAL A 91 -4.25 14.33 2.47
N ILE A 92 -5.16 14.58 3.42
CA ILE A 92 -6.54 14.99 3.17
C ILE A 92 -6.81 16.29 3.93
N ASN A 93 -7.25 17.33 3.24
CA ASN A 93 -7.50 18.67 3.77
C ASN A 93 -6.34 19.20 4.63
N LYS A 94 -5.10 19.00 4.14
CA LYS A 94 -3.84 19.36 4.82
C LYS A 94 -3.60 18.64 6.15
N GLN A 95 -4.36 17.59 6.45
CA GLN A 95 -4.12 16.70 7.58
C GLN A 95 -3.50 15.40 7.09
N LEU A 96 -2.57 14.86 7.86
CA LEU A 96 -2.12 13.50 7.61
C LEU A 96 -3.20 12.54 8.10
N VAL A 97 -3.58 11.59 7.27
CA VAL A 97 -4.37 10.43 7.66
C VAL A 97 -3.46 9.20 7.62
N LEU A 98 -3.23 8.61 8.79
CA LEU A 98 -2.51 7.34 8.94
C LEU A 98 -3.53 6.22 9.08
N GLY A 99 -3.40 5.20 8.24
CA GLY A 99 -4.14 3.97 8.39
C GLY A 99 -3.22 2.76 8.57
N GLY A 100 -3.81 1.67 9.04
CA GLY A 100 -3.15 0.38 9.19
C GLY A 100 -4.14 -0.67 9.63
N THR A 101 -3.75 -1.94 9.61
CA THR A 101 -4.63 -3.03 10.01
C THR A 101 -4.48 -3.33 11.49
N HIS A 102 -5.57 -3.22 12.25
CA HIS A 102 -5.63 -3.72 13.61
C HIS A 102 -6.08 -5.18 13.60
N VAL A 103 -5.35 -6.03 14.34
CA VAL A 103 -5.66 -7.47 14.48
C VAL A 103 -6.22 -7.72 15.87
N ARG A 104 -7.46 -8.21 15.95
CA ARG A 104 -8.14 -8.53 17.20
C ARG A 104 -8.05 -10.02 17.51
N TYR A 105 -7.63 -10.34 18.73
CA TYR A 105 -7.62 -11.69 19.27
C TYR A 105 -8.71 -11.88 20.31
N LYS A 106 -9.32 -13.07 20.33
CA LYS A 106 -10.25 -13.53 21.37
C LYS A 106 -9.69 -14.81 21.98
N GLN A 107 -9.34 -14.74 23.27
CA GLN A 107 -8.75 -15.87 24.02
C GLN A 107 -7.55 -16.52 23.31
N GLY A 108 -6.64 -15.70 22.76
CA GLY A 108 -5.42 -16.16 22.08
C GLY A 108 -5.61 -16.68 20.65
N ARG A 109 -6.83 -16.63 20.10
CA ARG A 109 -7.11 -16.96 18.70
C ARG A 109 -7.46 -15.70 17.91
N LEU A 110 -7.05 -15.66 16.65
CA LEU A 110 -7.46 -14.59 15.74
C LEU A 110 -9.00 -14.58 15.67
N ASP A 111 -9.59 -13.42 16.00
CA ASP A 111 -11.04 -13.21 15.97
C ASP A 111 -11.42 -12.46 14.70
N THR A 112 -10.82 -11.29 14.48
CA THR A 112 -11.03 -10.47 13.28
C THR A 112 -9.88 -9.50 13.07
N PHE A 113 -9.93 -8.74 11.98
CA PHE A 113 -9.05 -7.62 11.69
C PHE A 113 -9.83 -6.56 10.92
N TYR A 114 -9.41 -5.30 11.02
CA TYR A 114 -10.04 -4.18 10.31
C TYR A 114 -9.06 -3.00 10.23
N GLY A 115 -9.28 -2.10 9.27
CA GLY A 115 -8.48 -0.88 9.16
C GLY A 115 -8.79 0.09 10.29
N TYR A 116 -7.79 0.59 11.00
CA TYR A 116 -7.92 1.78 11.84
C TYR A 116 -7.42 3.00 11.09
N PHE A 117 -8.09 4.14 11.31
CA PHE A 117 -7.74 5.42 10.73
C PHE A 117 -7.50 6.45 11.84
N TYR A 118 -6.36 7.11 11.73
CA TYR A 118 -5.91 8.20 12.59
C TYR A 118 -5.73 9.44 11.73
N LYS A 119 -6.00 10.64 12.25
CA LYS A 119 -5.76 11.89 11.53
C LYS A 119 -5.10 12.93 12.43
N GLY A 120 -4.45 13.93 11.83
CA GLY A 120 -3.87 15.05 12.58
C GLY A 120 -2.73 15.75 11.86
N SER A 121 -2.18 16.77 12.52
CA SER A 121 -0.99 17.50 12.06
C SER A 121 0.25 17.29 12.95
N ASP A 122 0.05 16.75 14.15
CA ASP A 122 1.13 16.36 15.05
C ASP A 122 1.46 14.89 14.84
N LEU A 123 2.62 14.60 14.24
CA LEU A 123 3.07 13.23 13.97
C LEU A 123 3.39 12.45 15.25
N HIS A 124 3.60 13.14 16.38
CA HIS A 124 3.85 12.49 17.66
C HIS A 124 2.59 11.84 18.23
N ASP A 125 1.40 12.34 17.90
CA ASP A 125 0.12 11.87 18.44
C ASP A 125 -1.04 12.12 17.47
N LEU A 126 -1.16 11.28 16.44
CA LEU A 126 -2.34 11.30 15.56
C LEU A 126 -3.52 10.67 16.30
N PHE A 127 -4.70 11.27 16.21
CA PHE A 127 -5.86 10.79 16.94
C PHE A 127 -6.68 9.79 16.10
N TYR A 128 -7.08 8.70 16.72
CA TYR A 128 -7.99 7.71 16.15
C TYR A 128 -9.38 8.31 15.93
N PHE A 129 -9.99 8.11 14.76
CA PHE A 129 -11.31 8.68 14.48
C PHE A 129 -12.32 7.70 13.87
N THR A 130 -11.89 6.65 13.16
CA THR A 130 -12.81 5.66 12.58
C THR A 130 -12.14 4.32 12.29
N THR A 131 -12.95 3.33 11.95
CA THR A 131 -12.53 1.98 11.56
C THR A 131 -13.17 1.57 10.23
N GLY A 132 -12.54 0.65 9.51
CA GLY A 132 -13.13 -0.03 8.37
C GLY A 132 -13.96 -1.27 8.76
N PRO A 133 -14.54 -1.97 7.77
CA PRO A 133 -15.32 -3.19 7.96
C PRO A 133 -14.47 -4.34 8.56
N ASN A 134 -15.15 -5.23 9.27
CA ASN A 134 -14.53 -6.48 9.72
C ASN A 134 -13.99 -7.28 8.53
N TYR A 135 -12.84 -7.90 8.73
CA TYR A 135 -12.13 -8.73 7.75
C TYR A 135 -11.72 -7.98 6.46
N MET A 136 -11.61 -6.65 6.50
CA MET A 136 -11.14 -5.84 5.37
C MET A 136 -9.80 -5.13 5.69
N LYS A 137 -8.80 -5.39 4.84
CA LYS A 137 -7.51 -4.65 4.77
C LYS A 137 -7.47 -3.85 3.45
N ASP A 138 -6.40 -3.10 3.21
CA ASP A 138 -6.14 -2.42 1.93
C ASP A 138 -7.17 -1.36 1.52
N ILE A 139 -7.74 -0.67 2.50
CA ILE A 139 -8.56 0.52 2.29
C ILE A 139 -7.64 1.73 2.09
N ARG A 140 -7.87 2.56 1.07
CA ARG A 140 -7.03 3.72 0.76
C ARG A 140 -7.86 4.95 0.45
N LEU A 141 -7.30 6.12 0.75
CA LEU A 141 -7.94 7.41 0.52
C LEU A 141 -7.13 8.24 -0.47
N VAL A 142 -7.80 9.11 -1.20
CA VAL A 142 -7.19 10.13 -2.06
C VAL A 142 -8.08 11.37 -2.07
N GLU A 143 -7.48 12.55 -1.92
CA GLU A 143 -8.20 13.81 -2.14
C GLU A 143 -8.39 14.04 -3.64
N LEU A 144 -9.62 14.33 -4.04
CA LEU A 144 -10.00 14.57 -5.44
C LEU A 144 -9.89 16.07 -5.77
N GLN A 145 -9.94 16.37 -7.06
CA GLN A 145 -9.77 17.74 -7.58
C GLN A 145 -10.79 18.75 -7.03
N ASP A 146 -11.99 18.27 -6.67
CA ASP A 146 -13.06 19.09 -6.09
C ASP A 146 -13.04 19.14 -4.54
N GLY A 147 -12.01 18.57 -3.92
CA GLY A 147 -11.84 18.51 -2.46
C GLY A 147 -12.59 17.38 -1.76
N ARG A 148 -13.40 16.59 -2.49
CA ARG A 148 -13.99 15.36 -1.97
C ARG A 148 -12.94 14.26 -1.83
N ILE A 149 -13.30 13.15 -1.21
CA ILE A 149 -12.36 12.06 -0.89
C ILE A 149 -12.79 10.81 -1.64
N GLY A 150 -11.91 10.29 -2.49
CA GLY A 150 -12.03 8.97 -3.06
C GLY A 150 -11.64 7.90 -2.03
N VAL A 151 -12.46 6.87 -1.88
CA VAL A 151 -12.29 5.78 -0.91
C VAL A 151 -12.25 4.45 -1.65
N PHE A 152 -11.09 3.81 -1.62
CA PHE A 152 -10.89 2.45 -2.14
C PHE A 152 -11.21 1.42 -1.06
N SER A 153 -12.02 0.42 -1.38
CA SER A 153 -12.28 -0.75 -0.53
C SER A 153 -11.68 -2.01 -1.14
N ARG A 154 -11.50 -3.07 -0.34
CA ARG A 154 -10.92 -4.33 -0.82
C ARG A 154 -11.53 -5.55 -0.14
N PRO A 155 -12.78 -5.91 -0.45
CA PRO A 155 -13.37 -7.15 0.03
C PRO A 155 -12.57 -8.36 -0.51
N ARG A 156 -12.30 -9.32 0.38
CA ARG A 156 -11.58 -10.56 0.08
C ARG A 156 -12.19 -11.69 0.89
N GLY A 157 -12.39 -12.85 0.28
CA GLY A 157 -12.87 -14.03 0.99
C GLY A 157 -13.63 -15.02 0.10
N GLU A 158 -14.11 -16.11 0.69
CA GLU A 158 -14.80 -17.16 -0.07
C GLU A 158 -16.05 -16.68 -0.81
N GLY A 159 -16.81 -15.74 -0.23
CA GLY A 159 -17.99 -15.18 -0.88
C GLY A 159 -17.62 -14.48 -2.19
N VAL A 160 -16.58 -13.64 -2.15
CA VAL A 160 -16.03 -12.95 -3.33
C VAL A 160 -15.58 -13.96 -4.37
N ARG A 161 -14.84 -15.00 -3.97
CA ARG A 161 -14.37 -16.05 -4.88
C ARG A 161 -15.50 -16.84 -5.53
N LYS A 162 -16.55 -17.18 -4.78
CA LYS A 162 -17.70 -17.92 -5.30
C LYS A 162 -18.51 -17.10 -6.31
N GLU A 163 -18.67 -15.80 -6.07
CA GLU A 163 -19.49 -14.93 -6.91
C GLU A 163 -18.73 -14.39 -8.14
N PHE A 164 -17.47 -13.99 -7.96
CA PHE A 164 -16.69 -13.27 -8.98
C PHE A 164 -15.51 -14.05 -9.55
N GLY A 165 -15.16 -15.19 -8.95
CA GLY A 165 -14.02 -16.02 -9.36
C GLY A 165 -12.65 -15.51 -8.90
N SER A 166 -12.49 -14.21 -8.61
CA SER A 166 -11.28 -13.64 -8.01
C SER A 166 -11.27 -13.81 -6.49
N GLU A 167 -10.10 -13.87 -5.87
CA GLU A 167 -10.02 -13.97 -4.40
C GLU A 167 -10.35 -12.64 -3.71
N SER A 168 -10.14 -11.52 -4.39
CA SER A 168 -10.50 -10.18 -3.94
C SER A 168 -11.10 -9.31 -5.04
N LEU A 169 -11.74 -8.21 -4.64
CA LEU A 169 -12.12 -7.10 -5.52
C LEU A 169 -11.56 -5.78 -4.98
N VAL A 170 -11.63 -4.73 -5.81
CA VAL A 170 -11.47 -3.35 -5.35
C VAL A 170 -12.79 -2.62 -5.59
N GLY A 171 -13.28 -1.91 -4.57
CA GLY A 171 -14.39 -0.97 -4.69
C GLY A 171 -13.89 0.46 -4.66
N PHE A 172 -14.68 1.39 -5.19
CA PHE A 172 -14.41 2.82 -5.12
C PHE A 172 -15.71 3.60 -4.89
N THR A 173 -15.68 4.50 -3.93
CA THR A 173 -16.76 5.46 -3.67
C THR A 173 -16.17 6.84 -3.37
N VAL A 174 -17.01 7.87 -3.37
CA VAL A 174 -16.61 9.24 -3.06
C VAL A 174 -17.44 9.73 -1.87
N ILE A 175 -16.77 10.35 -0.90
CA ILE A 175 -17.40 10.99 0.26
C ILE A 175 -17.02 12.48 0.32
N ASP A 176 -17.84 13.28 0.98
CA ASP A 176 -17.61 14.73 1.03
C ASP A 176 -16.55 15.12 2.06
N SER A 177 -16.38 14.34 3.13
CA SER A 177 -15.39 14.62 4.17
C SER A 177 -14.99 13.38 4.97
N LEU A 178 -13.90 13.48 5.75
CA LEU A 178 -13.44 12.38 6.61
C LEU A 178 -14.47 11.95 7.66
N ASP A 179 -15.44 12.80 8.00
CA ASP A 179 -16.47 12.49 9.01
C ASP A 179 -17.52 11.50 8.47
N GLU A 180 -17.56 11.28 7.15
CA GLU A 180 -18.41 10.27 6.50
C GLU A 180 -17.72 8.91 6.36
N LEU A 181 -16.41 8.83 6.63
CA LEU A 181 -15.64 7.60 6.50
C LEU A 181 -16.07 6.59 7.58
N SER A 182 -16.83 5.59 7.15
CA SER A 182 -17.45 4.58 8.01
C SER A 182 -17.29 3.18 7.40
N PRO A 183 -17.39 2.11 8.23
CA PRO A 183 -17.43 0.75 7.73
C PRO A 183 -18.49 0.56 6.63
N GLU A 184 -19.68 1.10 6.82
CA GLU A 184 -20.81 0.92 5.90
C GLU A 184 -20.53 1.56 4.53
N VAL A 185 -19.95 2.77 4.50
CA VAL A 185 -19.56 3.42 3.24
C VAL A 185 -18.49 2.61 2.51
N ILE A 186 -17.49 2.09 3.23
CA ILE A 186 -16.39 1.30 2.66
C ILE A 186 -16.91 -0.03 2.10
N GLU A 187 -17.76 -0.72 2.85
CA GLU A 187 -18.31 -2.03 2.48
C GLU A 187 -19.21 -1.95 1.24
N ASN A 188 -19.97 -0.86 1.11
CA ASN A 188 -20.91 -0.66 0.00
C ASN A 188 -20.28 0.01 -1.23
N ALA A 189 -18.97 0.25 -1.24
CA ALA A 189 -18.30 0.90 -2.37
C ALA A 189 -18.45 0.09 -3.67
N PRO A 190 -18.98 0.69 -4.76
CA PRO A 190 -19.15 -0.01 -6.04
C PRO A 190 -17.86 -0.61 -6.60
N TYR A 191 -17.93 -1.86 -7.03
CA TYR A 191 -16.75 -2.60 -7.49
C TYR A 191 -16.21 -2.13 -8.85
N ILE A 192 -14.88 -1.99 -8.93
CA ILE A 192 -14.13 -1.85 -10.17
C ILE A 192 -14.02 -3.23 -10.81
N ARG A 193 -14.84 -3.50 -11.82
CA ARG A 193 -14.96 -4.82 -12.44
C ARG A 193 -13.79 -5.11 -13.38
N GLY A 194 -13.28 -6.34 -13.34
CA GLY A 194 -12.27 -6.83 -14.30
C GLY A 194 -10.82 -6.54 -13.93
N LEU A 195 -10.56 -5.97 -12.74
CA LEU A 195 -9.20 -5.68 -12.29
C LEU A 195 -8.38 -6.94 -11.98
N PHE A 196 -9.04 -7.98 -11.47
CA PHE A 196 -8.43 -9.28 -11.15
C PHE A 196 -9.21 -10.41 -11.81
N SER A 197 -8.49 -11.37 -12.37
CA SER A 197 -9.04 -12.56 -12.99
C SER A 197 -9.30 -13.66 -11.96
N LYS A 198 -9.74 -14.83 -12.45
CA LYS A 198 -9.97 -16.01 -11.61
C LYS A 198 -8.73 -16.36 -10.79
N ASP A 199 -8.92 -16.61 -9.50
CA ASP A 199 -7.88 -16.98 -8.51
C ASP A 199 -6.76 -15.94 -8.31
N GLU A 200 -6.90 -14.74 -8.90
CA GLU A 200 -6.04 -13.59 -8.64
C GLU A 200 -6.59 -12.77 -7.45
N TRP A 201 -5.70 -12.10 -6.74
CA TRP A 201 -6.07 -11.08 -5.75
C TRP A 201 -5.13 -9.89 -5.82
N GLY A 202 -5.50 -8.82 -5.17
CA GLY A 202 -4.69 -7.61 -5.10
C GLY A 202 -5.40 -6.50 -4.34
N GLY A 203 -4.86 -5.30 -4.44
CA GLY A 203 -5.44 -4.13 -3.79
C GLY A 203 -4.65 -2.87 -4.03
N CYS A 204 -5.22 -1.75 -3.62
CA CYS A 204 -4.58 -0.45 -3.68
C CYS A 204 -3.63 -0.27 -2.48
N ASN A 205 -2.44 0.28 -2.73
CA ASN A 205 -1.46 0.59 -1.69
C ASN A 205 -1.25 2.10 -1.55
N GLN A 206 -1.25 2.84 -2.66
CA GLN A 206 -1.24 4.30 -2.66
C GLN A 206 -2.03 4.81 -3.87
N ALA A 207 -2.80 5.88 -3.67
CA ALA A 207 -3.55 6.55 -4.72
C ALA A 207 -3.09 8.02 -4.82
N TYR A 208 -3.00 8.52 -6.05
CA TYR A 208 -2.52 9.86 -6.36
C TYR A 208 -3.54 10.55 -7.26
N LEU A 209 -3.91 11.78 -6.95
CA LEU A 209 -4.60 12.62 -7.91
C LEU A 209 -3.61 12.99 -9.02
N LEU A 210 -4.05 12.91 -10.26
CA LEU A 210 -3.27 13.29 -11.45
C LEU A 210 -3.82 14.58 -12.05
N GLU A 211 -3.00 15.31 -12.80
CA GLU A 211 -3.40 16.55 -13.48
C GLU A 211 -4.62 16.37 -14.41
N SER A 212 -4.80 15.17 -14.98
CA SER A 212 -5.99 14.84 -15.78
C SER A 212 -7.30 14.78 -14.98
N GLY A 213 -7.25 14.89 -13.64
CA GLY A 213 -8.38 14.69 -12.73
C GLY A 213 -8.69 13.21 -12.44
N LYS A 214 -7.97 12.29 -13.08
CA LYS A 214 -8.02 10.85 -12.78
C LYS A 214 -7.15 10.52 -11.56
N VAL A 215 -7.30 9.28 -11.09
CA VAL A 215 -6.53 8.75 -9.96
C VAL A 215 -5.51 7.72 -10.45
N GLY A 216 -4.23 8.00 -10.27
CA GLY A 216 -3.16 7.03 -10.46
C GLY A 216 -3.09 6.12 -9.24
N VAL A 217 -3.16 4.80 -9.46
CA VAL A 217 -3.17 3.83 -8.37
C VAL A 217 -1.95 2.95 -8.45
N ILE A 218 -1.20 2.89 -7.35
CA ILE A 218 -0.11 1.95 -7.13
C ILE A 218 -0.60 0.90 -6.14
N GLY A 219 -0.42 -0.37 -6.48
CA GLY A 219 -1.00 -1.47 -5.73
C GLY A 219 -0.18 -2.75 -5.79
N HIS A 220 -0.77 -3.82 -5.28
CA HIS A 220 -0.24 -5.18 -5.43
C HIS A 220 -1.22 -6.04 -6.22
N ILE A 221 -0.67 -6.92 -7.06
CA ILE A 221 -1.42 -7.94 -7.77
C ILE A 221 -0.73 -9.29 -7.56
N CYS A 222 -1.54 -10.33 -7.43
CA CYS A 222 -1.09 -11.59 -6.87
C CYS A 222 -1.76 -12.79 -7.51
N TYR A 223 -1.04 -13.91 -7.44
CA TYR A 223 -1.55 -15.23 -7.71
C TYR A 223 -0.79 -16.25 -6.86
N ALA A 224 -1.38 -17.42 -6.69
CA ALA A 224 -0.73 -18.57 -6.07
C ALA A 224 -0.28 -19.55 -7.17
N GLN A 225 0.93 -20.09 -7.03
CA GLN A 225 1.42 -21.18 -7.87
C GLN A 225 2.15 -22.17 -6.97
N GLU A 226 1.70 -23.43 -6.98
CA GLU A 226 2.17 -24.45 -6.05
C GLU A 226 2.07 -23.93 -4.60
N ASP A 227 3.15 -24.04 -3.82
CA ASP A 227 3.22 -23.56 -2.44
C ASP A 227 3.73 -22.11 -2.33
N ARG A 228 3.76 -21.35 -3.43
CA ARG A 228 4.28 -19.97 -3.47
C ARG A 228 3.18 -18.96 -3.73
N SER A 229 3.12 -17.93 -2.90
CA SER A 229 2.27 -16.76 -3.12
C SER A 229 3.10 -15.65 -3.75
N THR A 230 2.77 -15.30 -4.99
CA THR A 230 3.47 -14.25 -5.73
C THR A 230 2.78 -12.92 -5.47
N TYR A 231 3.54 -11.91 -5.05
CA TYR A 231 3.08 -10.52 -4.93
C TYR A 231 3.94 -9.64 -5.83
N MET A 232 3.30 -8.94 -6.76
CA MET A 232 3.96 -8.03 -7.70
C MET A 232 3.40 -6.62 -7.53
N ASN A 233 4.25 -5.63 -7.76
CA ASN A 233 3.84 -4.24 -7.75
C ASN A 233 3.11 -3.93 -9.06
N MET A 234 1.90 -3.35 -8.97
CA MET A 234 1.11 -2.95 -10.13
C MET A 234 0.82 -1.45 -10.13
N ALA A 235 0.53 -0.93 -11.31
CA ALA A 235 -0.07 0.40 -11.51
C ALA A 235 -1.30 0.29 -12.40
N PHE A 236 -2.28 1.15 -12.18
CA PHE A 236 -3.40 1.41 -13.10
C PHE A 236 -3.93 2.84 -12.90
N VAL A 237 -4.75 3.30 -13.83
CA VAL A 237 -5.42 4.61 -13.75
C VAL A 237 -6.91 4.39 -13.57
N LEU A 238 -7.53 5.04 -12.59
CA LEU A 238 -8.97 5.05 -12.36
C LEU A 238 -9.56 6.40 -12.77
N ASP A 239 -10.63 6.37 -13.55
CA ASP A 239 -11.51 7.52 -13.73
C ASP A 239 -12.56 7.54 -12.61
N PRO A 240 -12.50 8.50 -11.66
CA PRO A 240 -13.41 8.56 -10.52
C PRO A 240 -14.86 8.91 -10.91
N GLN A 241 -15.10 9.43 -12.12
CA GLN A 241 -16.45 9.77 -12.58
C GLN A 241 -17.18 8.56 -13.17
N THR A 242 -16.45 7.69 -13.86
CA THR A 242 -17.02 6.52 -14.57
C THR A 242 -16.81 5.20 -13.84
N ASN A 243 -15.95 5.19 -12.80
CA ASN A 243 -15.50 4.00 -12.09
C ASN A 243 -14.84 2.96 -13.02
N GLN A 244 -14.23 3.41 -14.11
CA GLN A 244 -13.50 2.58 -15.06
C GLN A 244 -12.00 2.71 -14.87
N PHE A 245 -11.29 1.59 -14.94
CA PHE A 245 -9.83 1.58 -14.88
C PHE A 245 -9.23 1.38 -16.27
N SER A 246 -7.99 1.84 -16.45
CA SER A 246 -7.19 1.62 -17.65
C SER A 246 -5.70 1.46 -17.32
N ASP A 247 -4.91 1.08 -18.32
CA ASP A 247 -3.43 1.00 -18.25
C ASP A 247 -2.88 0.15 -17.09
N LEU A 248 -3.58 -0.95 -16.75
CA LEU A 248 -3.10 -1.92 -15.77
C LEU A 248 -1.80 -2.56 -16.25
N LYS A 249 -0.76 -2.49 -15.41
CA LYS A 249 0.57 -3.04 -15.71
C LYS A 249 1.32 -3.43 -14.44
N ILE A 250 2.23 -4.39 -14.60
CA ILE A 250 3.23 -4.71 -13.58
C ILE A 250 4.37 -3.69 -13.69
N ILE A 251 4.77 -3.13 -12.55
CA ILE A 251 5.82 -2.11 -12.45
C ILE A 251 7.01 -2.57 -11.58
N GLY A 252 6.89 -3.72 -10.92
CA GLY A 252 7.92 -4.29 -10.08
C GLY A 252 7.59 -5.72 -9.67
N THR A 253 8.62 -6.55 -9.55
CA THR A 253 8.53 -7.93 -9.04
C THR A 253 9.64 -8.14 -8.02
N ARG A 254 9.53 -9.18 -7.20
CA ARG A 254 10.55 -9.46 -6.17
C ARG A 254 12.00 -9.51 -6.72
N PRO A 255 12.29 -10.08 -7.90
CA PRO A 255 13.63 -10.05 -8.52
C PRO A 255 14.16 -8.67 -8.94
N CYS A 256 13.33 -7.62 -8.96
CA CYS A 256 13.79 -6.26 -9.25
C CYS A 256 14.56 -5.64 -8.07
N TYR A 257 14.28 -6.11 -6.85
CA TYR A 257 14.86 -5.63 -5.60
C TYR A 257 16.07 -6.48 -5.20
N PRO A 258 16.96 -5.97 -4.32
CA PRO A 258 18.13 -6.75 -3.90
C PRO A 258 17.74 -8.07 -3.22
N ASP A 259 18.60 -9.08 -3.33
CA ASP A 259 18.38 -10.38 -2.70
C ASP A 259 18.29 -10.27 -1.18
N GLY A 260 17.46 -11.10 -0.57
CA GLY A 260 17.17 -11.04 0.86
C GLY A 260 16.26 -12.18 1.32
N PRO A 261 16.15 -12.39 2.64
CA PRO A 261 15.34 -13.46 3.19
C PRO A 261 13.84 -13.21 2.96
N ALA A 262 13.05 -14.26 3.20
CA ALA A 262 11.61 -14.15 3.36
C ALA A 262 11.21 -14.69 4.74
N LYS A 263 10.15 -14.14 5.33
CA LYS A 263 9.64 -14.52 6.65
C LYS A 263 9.09 -15.95 6.66
N LYS A 264 8.55 -16.40 5.52
CA LYS A 264 8.03 -17.75 5.28
C LYS A 264 8.47 -18.24 3.89
N PRO A 265 8.61 -19.57 3.67
CA PRO A 265 9.03 -20.11 2.37
C PRO A 265 8.15 -19.68 1.19
N HIS A 266 6.83 -19.59 1.40
CA HIS A 266 5.87 -19.20 0.36
C HIS A 266 5.95 -17.71 -0.04
N LEU A 267 6.68 -16.88 0.71
CA LEU A 267 6.82 -15.43 0.48
C LEU A 267 8.15 -15.06 -0.22
N THR A 268 8.85 -16.04 -0.77
CA THR A 268 10.11 -15.84 -1.51
C THR A 268 9.95 -14.99 -2.78
N ASP A 269 8.72 -14.88 -3.30
CA ASP A 269 8.37 -14.08 -4.47
C ASP A 269 7.32 -13.01 -4.13
N CYS A 270 7.50 -12.38 -2.96
CA CYS A 270 6.60 -11.37 -2.43
C CYS A 270 7.25 -9.98 -2.41
N ALA A 271 6.71 -9.05 -3.21
CA ALA A 271 6.93 -7.61 -3.10
C ALA A 271 5.59 -6.92 -2.79
N PHE A 272 5.39 -6.52 -1.54
CA PHE A 272 4.18 -5.83 -1.10
C PHE A 272 4.38 -4.31 -1.18
N THR A 273 3.67 -3.69 -2.11
CA THR A 273 3.90 -2.30 -2.51
C THR A 273 3.62 -1.31 -1.40
N ALA A 274 4.47 -0.28 -1.28
CA ALA A 274 4.16 0.93 -0.50
C ALA A 274 3.56 1.99 -1.44
N GLY A 275 4.35 2.47 -2.39
CA GLY A 275 3.96 3.49 -3.37
C GLY A 275 5.17 4.05 -4.12
N ILE A 276 5.01 5.18 -4.80
CA ILE A 276 6.03 5.84 -5.60
C ILE A 276 6.34 7.24 -5.07
N GLU A 277 7.54 7.70 -5.31
CA GLU A 277 7.98 9.07 -5.03
C GLU A 277 8.66 9.65 -6.27
N MET A 278 8.25 10.84 -6.69
CA MET A 278 8.85 11.54 -7.83
C MET A 278 10.32 11.88 -7.55
N ARG A 279 11.17 11.69 -8.56
CA ARG A 279 12.58 12.08 -8.54
C ARG A 279 12.81 13.35 -9.36
N PRO A 280 13.88 14.12 -9.08
CA PRO A 280 14.25 15.29 -9.88
C PRO A 280 14.56 15.00 -11.35
N ASP A 281 14.89 13.74 -11.69
CA ASP A 281 15.20 13.29 -13.05
C ASP A 281 13.96 12.85 -13.85
N GLY A 282 12.75 13.05 -13.31
CA GLY A 282 11.48 12.66 -13.93
C GLY A 282 11.11 11.18 -13.78
N LYS A 283 11.97 10.37 -13.15
CA LYS A 283 11.66 8.98 -12.77
C LYS A 283 10.95 8.94 -11.43
N VAL A 284 10.63 7.73 -10.97
CA VAL A 284 10.10 7.51 -9.62
C VAL A 284 10.88 6.46 -8.86
N ASN A 285 11.01 6.66 -7.55
CA ASN A 285 11.38 5.59 -6.63
C ASN A 285 10.11 4.82 -6.24
N LEU A 286 10.00 3.55 -6.64
CA LEU A 286 8.97 2.63 -6.18
C LEU A 286 9.44 1.93 -4.90
N TYR A 287 8.74 2.14 -3.80
CA TYR A 287 9.01 1.53 -2.50
C TYR A 287 8.12 0.30 -2.28
N SER A 288 8.70 -0.74 -1.68
CA SER A 288 8.00 -2.00 -1.39
C SER A 288 8.59 -2.67 -0.15
N GLY A 289 7.74 -3.34 0.63
CA GLY A 289 8.19 -4.43 1.48
C GLY A 289 8.58 -5.63 0.63
N ILE A 290 9.60 -6.37 1.04
CA ILE A 290 10.11 -7.56 0.34
C ILE A 290 10.21 -8.74 1.31
N GLY A 291 9.54 -9.84 0.94
CA GLY A 291 9.54 -11.09 1.70
C GLY A 291 9.02 -10.99 3.13
N ASP A 292 8.25 -9.95 3.48
CA ASP A 292 7.81 -9.64 4.86
C ASP A 292 8.96 -9.54 5.88
N THR A 293 10.13 -9.05 5.45
CA THR A 293 11.31 -8.90 6.34
C THR A 293 12.08 -7.60 6.14
N GLU A 294 12.09 -7.07 4.93
CA GLU A 294 12.85 -5.86 4.61
C GLU A 294 11.95 -4.89 3.81
N ALA A 295 12.36 -3.64 3.71
CA ALA A 295 11.84 -2.70 2.73
C ALA A 295 12.94 -2.25 1.78
N ALA A 296 12.56 -1.95 0.55
CA ALA A 296 13.48 -1.56 -0.52
C ALA A 296 12.82 -0.58 -1.47
N ARG A 297 13.65 0.05 -2.31
CA ARG A 297 13.21 0.86 -3.44
C ARG A 297 13.87 0.42 -4.74
N ILE A 298 13.18 0.65 -5.84
CA ILE A 298 13.74 0.62 -7.19
C ILE A 298 13.42 1.92 -7.92
N ALA A 299 14.31 2.38 -8.80
CA ALA A 299 14.01 3.49 -9.69
C ALA A 299 13.44 2.95 -11.01
N ILE A 300 12.27 3.46 -11.41
CA ILE A 300 11.53 3.07 -12.61
C ILE A 300 11.04 4.30 -13.38
N ASP A 301 10.60 4.11 -14.61
CA ASP A 301 9.88 5.15 -15.35
C ASP A 301 8.55 5.50 -14.66
N TYR A 302 8.13 6.77 -14.76
CA TYR A 302 6.88 7.24 -14.16
C TYR A 302 5.68 6.50 -14.78
N PRO A 303 4.89 5.74 -13.98
CA PRO A 303 3.87 4.87 -14.54
C PRO A 303 2.65 5.62 -15.07
N PHE A 304 2.48 6.91 -14.81
CA PHE A 304 1.28 7.66 -15.20
C PHE A 304 1.57 8.81 -16.18
N GLU A 305 2.69 8.77 -16.91
CA GLU A 305 3.14 9.83 -17.84
C GLU A 305 2.02 10.40 -18.74
N LYS A 306 1.12 9.54 -19.24
CA LYS A 306 0.03 9.93 -20.15
C LYS A 306 -1.08 10.76 -19.50
N GLU A 307 -1.17 10.74 -18.17
CA GLU A 307 -2.23 11.37 -17.39
C GLU A 307 -1.76 12.67 -16.70
N GLY A 308 -0.51 13.07 -16.94
CA GLY A 308 0.10 14.25 -16.34
C GLY A 308 0.72 13.99 -14.98
N ALA A 309 1.17 15.07 -14.33
CA ALA A 309 1.87 15.00 -13.06
C ALA A 309 0.96 14.56 -11.90
N ILE A 310 1.57 14.06 -10.83
CA ILE A 310 0.91 13.87 -9.52
C ILE A 310 0.66 15.24 -8.90
N VAL A 311 -0.57 15.48 -8.43
CA VAL A 311 -0.97 16.74 -7.77
C VAL A 311 -1.04 16.63 -6.25
N THR A 312 -1.17 15.41 -5.72
CA THR A 312 -1.26 15.11 -4.28
C THR A 312 0.10 14.76 -3.67
N LEU A 313 0.22 14.95 -2.34
CA LEU A 313 1.33 14.48 -1.51
C LEU A 313 0.98 13.18 -0.78
#